data_AF-A0A6F8VDQ3-F1
#
_entry.id   AF-A0A6F8VDQ3-F1
#
_cell.length_a   1.000
_cell.length_b   1.000
_cell.length_c   1.000
_cell.angle_alpha   90.00
_cell.angle_beta   90.00
_cell.angle_gamma   90.00
#
_symmetry.space_group_name_H-M   'P 1'
#
loop_
_entity.id
_entity.type
_entity.pdbx_description
1 polymer ?
#
loop_
_entity_poly.entity_id
_entity_poly.type
_entity_poly.pdbx_seq_one_letter_code
_entity_poly.pdbx_strand_id
1 'polypeptide(L)'
;MSALKSSLIAVLIACLPLGAGAAARYGVAAKHAAAMPASESEQLQGIVSNLLQDNEDFVKNHNAAYYKPLIAGQTPRATVVTCSDSRVHTQAFDKTPDGDLFMVRNIGNQLVTAEGSVEYGVHHLHTPLLIFVGHSSCGAINAASGNYAKESSAIRRELKSIRIAKGVANADGVRTNVNNQVAAALKKFAHEVKQGDLTVIGAVYDFANDFGQGFGKLNVINLNGETDRARIKASKLIAGAAVRENPAAGKHSITSGGEAPRQPRAVNADSAAYSYP
;
A
#
# COMPACT_ATOMS: atom_id res chain seq x y z
N MET A 1 -0.78 73.81 61.63
CA MET A 1 -0.51 72.38 61.89
C MET A 1 -1.08 71.64 60.66
N SER A 2 -0.28 71.27 59.64
CA SER A 2 0.51 70.02 59.55
C SER A 2 -0.35 68.77 59.83
N ALA A 3 -0.44 67.72 59.00
CA ALA A 3 0.14 67.40 57.68
C ALA A 3 -0.77 66.32 57.02
N LEU A 4 -0.62 65.84 55.78
CA LEU A 4 0.39 65.99 54.72
C LEU A 4 -0.32 65.87 53.33
N LYS A 5 0.42 65.79 52.21
CA LYS A 5 -0.03 65.19 50.93
C LYS A 5 0.87 63.99 50.61
N SER A 6 0.33 62.93 50.02
CA SER A 6 1.14 61.83 49.47
C SER A 6 0.52 61.29 48.18
N SER A 7 1.31 61.29 47.11
CA SER A 7 0.90 60.94 45.76
C SER A 7 0.92 59.43 45.53
N LEU A 8 -0.07 58.90 44.79
CA LEU A 8 0.07 57.58 44.17
C LEU A 8 0.96 57.72 42.92
N ILE A 9 2.08 57.00 42.91
CA ILE A 9 2.92 56.79 41.72
C ILE A 9 2.56 55.40 41.16
N ALA A 10 2.14 55.36 39.90
CA ALA A 10 1.93 54.10 39.20
C ALA A 10 3.29 53.55 38.72
N VAL A 11 3.62 52.32 39.12
CA VAL A 11 4.83 51.62 38.67
C VAL A 11 4.43 50.54 37.67
N LEU A 12 4.78 50.74 36.40
CA LEU A 12 4.74 49.66 35.40
C LEU A 12 5.87 48.67 35.71
N ILE A 13 5.50 47.42 36.00
CA ILE A 13 6.47 46.32 36.07
C ILE A 13 6.59 45.70 34.68
N ALA A 14 7.69 46.00 33.99
CA ALA A 14 8.07 45.31 32.77
C ALA A 14 8.58 43.90 33.11
N CYS A 15 7.93 42.86 32.56
CA CYS A 15 8.35 41.48 32.76
C CYS A 15 9.19 41.01 31.56
N LEU A 16 10.51 40.98 31.73
CA LEU A 16 11.45 40.37 30.79
C LEU A 16 11.60 38.88 31.09
N PRO A 17 11.40 37.96 30.13
CA PRO A 17 11.72 36.55 30.33
C PRO A 17 13.23 36.31 30.17
N LEU A 18 13.87 35.71 31.19
CA LEU A 18 15.20 35.14 31.04
C LEU A 18 15.14 33.92 30.09
N GLY A 19 16.11 33.82 29.19
CA GLY A 19 16.24 32.67 28.29
C GLY A 19 17.12 31.56 28.85
N ALA A 20 16.81 30.31 28.47
CA ALA A 20 17.75 29.18 28.48
C ALA A 20 17.22 28.04 27.59
N GLY A 21 18.14 27.29 26.97
CA GLY A 21 17.88 25.92 26.50
C GLY A 21 17.53 25.76 25.02
N ALA A 22 18.51 25.32 24.23
CA ALA A 22 18.29 24.92 22.84
C ALA A 22 17.51 23.60 22.75
N ALA A 23 16.44 23.59 21.96
CA ALA A 23 15.80 22.37 21.46
C ALA A 23 15.39 22.59 20.00
N ALA A 24 16.35 22.48 19.08
CA ALA A 24 16.08 22.51 17.65
C ALA A 24 15.21 21.29 17.27
N ARG A 25 13.90 21.52 17.12
CA ARG A 25 12.94 20.50 16.68
C ARG A 25 12.33 20.90 15.34
N TYR A 26 12.81 20.22 14.30
CA TYR A 26 12.16 19.99 13.00
C TYR A 26 11.06 20.97 12.59
N GLY A 27 11.48 22.06 11.96
CA GLY A 27 10.56 22.96 11.25
C GLY A 27 9.99 22.29 9.99
N VAL A 28 8.81 21.68 10.12
CA VAL A 28 7.86 21.46 9.01
C VAL A 28 6.51 22.08 9.38
N ALA A 29 6.58 23.33 9.84
CA ALA A 29 5.43 24.12 10.31
C ALA A 29 5.49 25.55 9.76
N ALA A 30 5.75 25.70 8.46
CA ALA A 30 5.73 26.99 7.76
C ALA A 30 5.57 26.82 6.24
N LYS A 31 4.34 26.59 5.76
CA LYS A 31 3.88 27.01 4.42
C LYS A 31 2.35 26.95 4.22
N HIS A 32 1.60 27.32 5.26
CA HIS A 32 0.16 27.66 5.16
C HIS A 32 -0.10 28.89 6.04
N ALA A 33 0.33 30.07 5.55
CA ALA A 33 0.07 31.35 6.19
C ALA A 33 -0.91 32.16 5.32
N ALA A 34 -2.04 32.52 5.91
CA ALA A 34 -2.96 33.57 5.48
C ALA A 34 -3.64 33.44 4.10
N ALA A 35 -4.61 32.52 4.02
CA ALA A 35 -5.93 32.87 3.49
C ALA A 35 -6.96 32.51 4.57
N MET A 36 -8.12 33.18 4.60
CA MET A 36 -9.27 32.64 5.34
C MET A 36 -9.56 31.23 4.80
N PRO A 37 -9.98 30.26 5.65
CA PRO A 37 -10.40 28.98 5.11
C PRO A 37 -11.57 29.26 4.17
N ALA A 38 -11.34 28.96 2.89
CA ALA A 38 -12.41 28.84 1.91
C ALA A 38 -13.54 28.02 2.54
N SER A 39 -14.80 28.38 2.28
CA SER A 39 -15.94 27.61 2.75
C SER A 39 -15.77 26.13 2.40
N GLU A 40 -16.37 25.22 3.17
CA GLU A 40 -16.28 23.77 2.88
C GLU A 40 -16.66 23.47 1.41
N SER A 41 -17.64 24.19 0.88
CA SER A 41 -18.02 24.16 -0.54
C SER A 41 -16.89 24.59 -1.49
N GLU A 42 -16.20 25.69 -1.23
CA GLU A 42 -15.09 26.16 -2.07
C GLU A 42 -13.86 25.23 -1.97
N GLN A 43 -13.59 24.63 -0.80
CA GLN A 43 -12.54 23.63 -0.65
C GLN A 43 -12.85 22.35 -1.44
N LEU A 44 -14.09 21.85 -1.34
CA LEU A 44 -14.55 20.70 -2.12
C LEU A 44 -14.53 20.99 -3.62
N GLN A 45 -14.95 22.19 -4.04
CA GLN A 45 -14.87 22.61 -5.44
C GLN A 45 -13.41 22.65 -5.93
N GLY A 46 -12.47 23.15 -5.13
CA GLY A 46 -11.04 23.12 -5.46
C GLY A 46 -10.50 21.69 -5.63
N ILE A 47 -10.85 20.77 -4.71
CA ILE A 47 -10.46 19.36 -4.79
C ILE A 47 -11.00 18.70 -6.06
N VAL A 48 -12.29 18.89 -6.38
CA VAL A 48 -12.92 18.31 -7.57
C VAL A 48 -12.31 18.89 -8.85
N SER A 49 -12.10 20.21 -8.91
CA SER A 49 -11.45 20.86 -10.05
C SER A 49 -10.04 20.32 -10.31
N ASN A 50 -9.24 20.13 -9.26
CA ASN A 50 -7.90 19.56 -9.39
C ASN A 50 -7.94 18.12 -9.92
N LEU A 51 -8.83 17.26 -9.38
CA LEU A 51 -8.98 15.88 -9.86
C LEU A 51 -9.36 15.80 -11.35
N LEU A 52 -10.21 16.71 -11.81
CA LEU A 52 -10.57 16.80 -13.24
C LEU A 52 -9.39 17.30 -14.08
N GLN A 53 -8.66 18.33 -13.62
CA GLN A 53 -7.51 18.87 -14.34
C GLN A 53 -6.36 17.87 -14.43
N ASP A 54 -6.05 17.15 -13.35
CA ASP A 54 -5.03 16.09 -13.31
C ASP A 54 -5.38 14.97 -14.31
N ASN A 55 -6.66 14.61 -14.44
CA ASN A 55 -7.13 13.65 -15.43
C ASN A 55 -7.02 14.18 -16.86
N GLU A 56 -7.35 15.45 -17.12
CA GLU A 56 -7.11 16.05 -18.44
C GLU A 56 -5.63 16.04 -18.81
N ASP A 57 -4.74 16.37 -17.88
CA ASP A 57 -3.30 16.39 -18.09
C ASP A 57 -2.73 14.97 -18.27
N PHE A 58 -3.30 13.98 -17.59
CA PHE A 58 -3.04 12.57 -17.88
C PHE A 58 -3.45 12.22 -19.32
N VAL A 59 -4.68 12.52 -19.74
CA VAL A 59 -5.19 12.18 -21.08
C VAL A 59 -4.44 12.91 -22.21
N LYS A 60 -4.01 14.17 -22.00
CA LYS A 60 -3.17 14.92 -22.97
C LYS A 60 -1.89 14.16 -23.36
N ASN A 61 -1.36 13.34 -22.44
CA ASN A 61 -0.14 12.55 -22.65
C ASN A 61 -0.41 11.08 -23.08
N HIS A 62 -1.67 10.64 -23.10
CA HIS A 62 -2.06 9.25 -23.38
C HIS A 62 -3.11 9.18 -24.50
N ASN A 63 -2.66 8.87 -25.71
CA ASN A 63 -3.54 8.75 -26.88
C ASN A 63 -4.21 7.36 -26.97
N ALA A 64 -5.06 7.15 -27.99
CA ALA A 64 -5.78 5.88 -28.19
C ALA A 64 -4.89 4.63 -28.28
N ALA A 65 -3.61 4.75 -28.67
CA ALA A 65 -2.69 3.61 -28.72
C ALA A 65 -2.28 3.12 -27.32
N TYR A 66 -2.24 4.01 -26.31
CA TYR A 66 -2.00 3.64 -24.91
C TYR A 66 -3.14 2.78 -24.35
N TYR A 67 -4.39 3.13 -24.63
CA TYR A 67 -5.56 2.39 -24.15
C TYR A 67 -5.86 1.11 -24.93
N LYS A 68 -5.41 1.00 -26.19
CA LYS A 68 -5.66 -0.17 -27.06
C LYS A 68 -5.37 -1.54 -26.40
N PRO A 69 -4.22 -1.77 -25.72
CA PRO A 69 -3.99 -3.03 -25.01
C PRO A 69 -4.97 -3.25 -23.85
N LEU A 70 -5.31 -2.21 -23.09
CA LEU A 70 -6.20 -2.29 -21.91
C LEU A 70 -7.64 -2.66 -22.27
N ILE A 71 -8.10 -2.23 -23.46
CA ILE A 71 -9.44 -2.55 -23.99
C ILE A 71 -9.56 -4.03 -24.38
N ALA A 72 -8.46 -4.69 -24.77
CA ALA A 72 -8.47 -6.07 -25.23
C ALA A 72 -8.62 -7.11 -24.10
N GLY A 73 -8.44 -6.70 -22.84
CA GLY A 73 -8.48 -7.54 -21.65
C GLY A 73 -7.29 -7.29 -20.73
N GLN A 74 -7.14 -8.14 -19.71
CA GLN A 74 -6.04 -8.09 -18.75
C GLN A 74 -5.38 -9.47 -18.61
N THR A 75 -4.05 -9.51 -18.56
CA THR A 75 -3.27 -10.73 -18.29
C THR A 75 -2.13 -10.41 -17.31
N PRO A 76 -2.46 -10.02 -16.06
CA PRO A 76 -1.48 -9.53 -15.10
C PRO A 76 -0.52 -10.63 -14.66
N ARG A 77 0.77 -10.28 -14.47
CA ARG A 77 1.80 -11.23 -14.01
C ARG A 77 1.72 -11.56 -12.53
N ALA A 78 0.99 -10.77 -11.73
CA ALA A 78 0.83 -11.01 -10.30
C ALA A 78 -0.48 -10.42 -9.73
N THR A 79 -1.03 -11.11 -8.73
CA THR A 79 -2.03 -10.56 -7.81
C THR A 79 -1.33 -9.94 -6.61
N VAL A 80 -1.56 -8.64 -6.37
CA VAL A 80 -0.86 -7.85 -5.34
C VAL A 80 -1.87 -7.38 -4.30
N VAL A 81 -1.82 -7.98 -3.10
CA VAL A 81 -2.63 -7.55 -1.96
C VAL A 81 -1.82 -6.60 -1.10
N THR A 82 -2.21 -5.33 -1.03
CA THR A 82 -1.51 -4.30 -0.26
C THR A 82 -2.48 -3.41 0.53
N CYS A 83 -1.94 -2.43 1.26
CA CYS A 83 -2.73 -1.56 2.11
C CYS A 83 -3.42 -0.45 1.28
N SER A 84 -4.60 -0.02 1.73
CA SER A 84 -5.26 1.20 1.22
C SER A 84 -4.55 2.50 1.62
N ASP A 85 -3.47 2.43 2.40
CA ASP A 85 -2.65 3.58 2.79
C ASP A 85 -2.14 4.36 1.57
N SER A 86 -2.44 5.66 1.51
CA SER A 86 -2.17 6.53 0.35
C SER A 86 -0.68 6.72 0.05
N ARG A 87 0.22 6.38 0.98
CA ARG A 87 1.67 6.47 0.82
C ARG A 87 2.27 5.24 0.12
N VAL A 88 1.46 4.21 -0.15
CA VAL A 88 1.87 3.01 -0.87
C VAL A 88 1.63 3.20 -2.36
N HIS A 89 2.69 3.59 -3.07
CA HIS A 89 2.66 3.86 -4.51
C HIS A 89 2.76 2.54 -5.30
N THR A 90 1.81 2.27 -6.20
CA THR A 90 1.84 1.11 -7.11
C THR A 90 3.10 1.12 -7.98
N GLN A 91 3.53 2.31 -8.41
CA GLN A 91 4.74 2.53 -9.20
C GLN A 91 6.05 2.15 -8.48
N ALA A 92 6.02 1.89 -7.17
CA ALA A 92 7.17 1.35 -6.44
C ALA A 92 7.35 -0.17 -6.64
N PHE A 93 6.36 -0.86 -7.20
CA PHE A 93 6.38 -2.30 -7.47
C PHE A 93 6.57 -2.61 -8.97
N ASP A 94 6.14 -1.70 -9.83
CA ASP A 94 6.21 -1.79 -11.29
C ASP A 94 6.38 -0.40 -11.92
N LYS A 95 7.10 -0.29 -13.03
CA LYS A 95 7.15 0.95 -13.82
C LYS A 95 5.84 1.21 -14.57
N THR A 96 5.14 0.14 -14.96
CA THR A 96 3.91 0.17 -15.76
C THR A 96 2.90 -0.81 -15.14
N PRO A 97 2.35 -0.50 -13.94
CA PRO A 97 1.48 -1.43 -13.21
C PRO A 97 0.15 -1.71 -13.91
N ASP A 98 -0.31 -0.79 -14.77
CA ASP A 98 -1.61 -0.86 -15.43
C ASP A 98 -1.64 -2.02 -16.43
N GLY A 99 -2.51 -3.01 -16.18
CA GLY A 99 -2.60 -4.24 -16.96
C GLY A 99 -1.58 -5.34 -16.58
N ASP A 100 -0.45 -5.00 -15.97
CA ASP A 100 0.58 -5.97 -15.54
C ASP A 100 0.39 -6.44 -14.08
N LEU A 101 -0.20 -5.62 -13.20
CA LEU A 101 -0.50 -6.00 -11.80
C LEU A 101 -2.00 -5.98 -11.47
N PHE A 102 -2.52 -7.08 -10.94
CA PHE A 102 -3.88 -7.12 -10.38
C PHE A 102 -3.86 -6.62 -8.93
N MET A 103 -4.13 -5.33 -8.74
CA MET A 103 -4.01 -4.65 -7.46
C MET A 103 -5.26 -4.80 -6.58
N VAL A 104 -5.09 -5.35 -5.38
CA VAL A 104 -6.12 -5.46 -4.32
C VAL A 104 -5.67 -4.63 -3.12
N ARG A 105 -6.51 -3.68 -2.66
CA ARG A 105 -6.16 -2.76 -1.56
C ARG A 105 -7.23 -2.76 -0.47
N ASN A 106 -6.83 -3.05 0.77
CA ASN A 106 -7.71 -3.01 1.95
C ASN A 106 -6.94 -2.59 3.22
N ILE A 107 -7.64 -2.51 4.36
CA ILE A 107 -7.03 -2.13 5.63
C ILE A 107 -6.10 -3.25 6.12
N GLY A 108 -4.78 -3.01 6.06
CA GLY A 108 -3.78 -3.95 6.56
C GLY A 108 -3.48 -5.15 5.64
N ASN A 109 -3.68 -5.01 4.32
CA ASN A 109 -3.23 -5.96 3.29
C ASN A 109 -3.69 -7.42 3.49
N GLN A 110 -4.96 -7.62 3.86
CA GLN A 110 -5.50 -8.90 4.36
C GLN A 110 -6.17 -9.74 3.28
N LEU A 111 -5.99 -11.07 3.32
CA LEU A 111 -6.68 -12.01 2.44
C LEU A 111 -8.18 -12.04 2.71
N VAL A 112 -8.58 -12.24 3.97
CA VAL A 112 -9.97 -12.53 4.36
C VAL A 112 -10.96 -11.39 4.09
N THR A 113 -10.50 -10.13 4.06
CA THR A 113 -11.37 -8.96 3.79
C THR A 113 -11.46 -8.61 2.30
N ALA A 114 -10.72 -9.32 1.43
CA ALA A 114 -10.79 -9.17 -0.03
C ALA A 114 -10.75 -10.53 -0.76
N GLU A 115 -11.28 -11.57 -0.12
CA GLU A 115 -11.11 -12.97 -0.55
C GLU A 115 -11.57 -13.18 -2.01
N GLY A 116 -12.76 -12.70 -2.39
CA GLY A 116 -13.26 -12.83 -3.76
C GLY A 116 -12.39 -12.16 -4.82
N SER A 117 -11.70 -11.06 -4.51
CA SER A 117 -10.74 -10.43 -5.43
C SER A 117 -9.46 -11.26 -5.56
N VAL A 118 -8.99 -11.88 -4.47
CA VAL A 118 -7.81 -12.76 -4.53
C VAL A 118 -8.12 -14.06 -5.27
N GLU A 119 -9.29 -14.67 -5.03
CA GLU A 119 -9.81 -15.80 -5.82
C GLU A 119 -9.85 -15.47 -7.32
N TYR A 120 -10.38 -14.30 -7.68
CA TYR A 120 -10.42 -13.86 -9.08
C TYR A 120 -9.01 -13.76 -9.69
N GLY A 121 -8.06 -13.18 -8.96
CA GLY A 121 -6.66 -13.11 -9.40
C GLY A 121 -6.01 -14.49 -9.60
N VAL A 122 -6.20 -15.42 -8.66
CA VAL A 122 -5.57 -16.75 -8.70
C VAL A 122 -6.29 -17.71 -9.66
N HIS A 123 -7.61 -17.80 -9.63
CA HIS A 123 -8.39 -18.82 -10.37
C HIS A 123 -8.98 -18.34 -11.69
N HIS A 124 -9.23 -17.04 -11.88
CA HIS A 124 -9.80 -16.52 -13.14
C HIS A 124 -8.75 -15.84 -14.02
N LEU A 125 -7.85 -15.05 -13.43
CA LEU A 125 -6.73 -14.43 -14.15
C LEU A 125 -5.47 -15.30 -14.20
N HIS A 126 -5.45 -16.42 -13.46
CA HIS A 126 -4.35 -17.37 -13.40
C HIS A 126 -2.98 -16.73 -13.11
N THR A 127 -2.95 -15.71 -12.24
CA THR A 127 -1.68 -15.02 -11.93
C THR A 127 -0.71 -15.99 -11.22
N PRO A 128 0.51 -16.23 -11.73
CA PRO A 128 1.43 -17.21 -11.16
C PRO A 128 2.09 -16.75 -9.85
N LEU A 129 1.87 -15.49 -9.45
CA LEU A 129 2.38 -14.89 -8.23
C LEU A 129 1.25 -14.20 -7.45
N LEU A 130 1.05 -14.61 -6.21
CA LEU A 130 0.28 -13.88 -5.21
C LEU A 130 1.26 -13.25 -4.21
N ILE A 131 1.24 -11.92 -4.09
CA ILE A 131 2.13 -11.19 -3.16
C ILE A 131 1.34 -10.33 -2.17
N PHE A 132 1.63 -10.52 -0.89
CA PHE A 132 1.15 -9.66 0.20
C PHE A 132 2.21 -8.61 0.53
N VAL A 133 1.86 -7.33 0.40
CA VAL A 133 2.78 -6.21 0.65
C VAL A 133 2.28 -5.38 1.82
N GLY A 134 2.93 -5.56 2.97
CA GLY A 134 2.86 -4.63 4.11
C GLY A 134 3.72 -3.38 3.86
N HIS A 135 3.67 -2.40 4.76
CA HIS A 135 4.45 -1.17 4.63
C HIS A 135 4.84 -0.56 5.98
N SER A 136 5.84 0.33 5.98
CA SER A 136 6.28 1.10 7.15
C SER A 136 5.13 1.86 7.82
N SER A 137 5.19 1.99 9.16
CA SER A 137 4.26 2.84 9.93
C SER A 137 2.77 2.62 9.57
N CYS A 138 2.35 1.36 9.50
CA CYS A 138 0.99 0.99 9.08
C CYS A 138 -0.05 1.30 10.17
N GLY A 139 -1.04 2.15 9.84
CA GLY A 139 -2.10 2.55 10.78
C GLY A 139 -2.97 1.37 11.25
N ALA A 140 -3.27 0.42 10.37
CA ALA A 140 -4.02 -0.79 10.70
C ALA A 140 -3.31 -1.66 11.75
N ILE A 141 -1.99 -1.82 11.62
CA ILE A 141 -1.14 -2.54 12.57
C ILE A 141 -1.07 -1.81 13.91
N ASN A 142 -0.92 -0.48 13.91
CA ASN A 142 -0.95 0.33 15.14
C ASN A 142 -2.29 0.18 15.87
N ALA A 143 -3.42 0.29 15.16
CA ALA A 143 -4.75 0.13 15.74
C ALA A 143 -4.93 -1.28 16.32
N ALA A 144 -4.61 -2.32 15.55
CA ALA A 144 -4.71 -3.73 15.97
C ALA A 144 -3.81 -4.07 17.17
N SER A 145 -2.59 -3.52 17.22
CA SER A 145 -1.65 -3.64 18.36
C SER A 145 -2.13 -2.89 19.61
N GLY A 146 -2.83 -1.77 19.43
CA GLY A 146 -3.37 -0.93 20.49
C GLY A 146 -4.86 -1.18 20.78
N ASN A 147 -5.63 -0.09 20.83
CA ASN A 147 -7.06 -0.08 21.11
C ASN A 147 -7.85 0.54 19.95
N TYR A 148 -8.72 -0.26 19.31
CA TYR A 148 -9.61 0.14 18.22
C TYR A 148 -11.10 0.16 18.63
N ALA A 149 -11.42 0.18 19.93
CA ALA A 149 -12.80 0.08 20.41
C ALA A 149 -13.70 1.24 19.93
N LYS A 150 -13.11 2.43 19.69
CA LYS A 150 -13.77 3.64 19.18
C LYS A 150 -14.08 3.59 17.68
N GLU A 151 -13.49 2.64 16.94
CA GLU A 151 -13.69 2.52 15.50
C GLU A 151 -15.09 2.02 15.13
N SER A 152 -15.52 2.29 13.89
CA SER A 152 -16.81 1.84 13.37
C SER A 152 -16.93 0.31 13.36
N SER A 153 -18.16 -0.21 13.35
CA SER A 153 -18.37 -1.68 13.35
C SER A 153 -17.70 -2.38 12.16
N ALA A 154 -17.59 -1.71 11.01
CA ALA A 154 -16.90 -2.21 9.82
C ALA A 154 -15.39 -2.29 10.04
N ILE A 155 -14.75 -1.18 10.43
CA ILE A 155 -13.30 -1.12 10.68
C ILE A 155 -12.91 -2.13 11.77
N ARG A 156 -13.70 -2.26 12.84
CA ARG A 156 -13.43 -3.26 13.90
C ARG A 156 -13.52 -4.71 13.41
N ARG A 157 -14.33 -5.03 12.38
CA ARG A 157 -14.34 -6.37 11.77
C ARG A 157 -13.04 -6.63 11.01
N GLU A 158 -12.57 -5.67 10.22
CA GLU A 158 -11.30 -5.80 9.48
C GLU A 158 -10.08 -5.82 10.41
N LEU A 159 -10.04 -4.99 11.45
CA LEU A 159 -8.92 -4.99 12.39
C LEU A 159 -8.88 -6.27 13.27
N LYS A 160 -10.01 -6.96 13.45
CA LYS A 160 -10.09 -8.21 14.22
C LYS A 160 -9.37 -9.38 13.53
N SER A 161 -9.26 -9.38 12.20
CA SER A 161 -8.49 -10.41 11.47
C SER A 161 -6.98 -10.19 11.48
N ILE A 162 -6.49 -9.02 11.92
CA ILE A 162 -5.06 -8.73 12.11
C ILE A 162 -4.57 -9.39 13.42
N ARG A 163 -4.09 -10.63 13.32
CA ARG A 163 -3.66 -11.44 14.47
C ARG A 163 -2.20 -11.15 14.86
N ILE A 164 -2.00 -10.05 15.58
CA ILE A 164 -0.69 -9.63 16.12
C ILE A 164 -0.73 -9.45 17.65
N ALA A 165 0.44 -9.46 18.28
CA ALA A 165 0.56 -9.21 19.72
C ALA A 165 0.18 -7.76 20.08
N LYS A 166 -0.35 -7.55 21.29
CA LYS A 166 -0.64 -6.21 21.81
C LYS A 166 0.64 -5.50 22.22
N GLY A 167 0.71 -4.19 21.94
CA GLY A 167 1.90 -3.38 22.21
C GLY A 167 3.13 -3.71 21.36
N VAL A 168 3.00 -4.55 20.32
CA VAL A 168 4.10 -4.86 19.40
C VAL A 168 4.52 -3.61 18.62
N ALA A 169 5.84 -3.47 18.41
CA ALA A 169 6.40 -2.44 17.54
C ALA A 169 5.84 -2.56 16.12
N ASN A 170 5.63 -1.43 15.43
CA ASN A 170 4.91 -1.44 14.15
C ASN A 170 5.59 -2.33 13.10
N ALA A 171 6.92 -2.24 12.96
CA ALA A 171 7.68 -3.04 11.99
C ALA A 171 7.53 -4.56 12.21
N ASP A 172 7.53 -5.00 13.47
CA ASP A 172 7.34 -6.41 13.84
C ASP A 172 5.88 -6.85 13.67
N GLY A 173 4.93 -5.98 13.97
CA GLY A 173 3.51 -6.20 13.69
C GLY A 173 3.21 -6.31 12.19
N VAL A 174 3.84 -5.48 11.36
CA VAL A 174 3.78 -5.53 9.89
C VAL A 174 4.36 -6.86 9.39
N ARG A 175 5.57 -7.23 9.82
CA ARG A 175 6.22 -8.50 9.48
C ARG A 175 5.34 -9.70 9.86
N THR A 176 4.80 -9.69 11.08
CA THR A 176 3.91 -10.75 11.60
C THR A 176 2.63 -10.85 10.79
N ASN A 177 1.98 -9.72 10.49
CA ASN A 177 0.77 -9.71 9.67
C ASN A 177 1.04 -10.28 8.27
N VAL A 178 2.09 -9.81 7.56
CA VAL A 178 2.45 -10.32 6.23
C VAL A 178 2.69 -11.84 6.25
N ASN A 179 3.42 -12.35 7.24
CA ASN A 179 3.62 -13.79 7.43
C ASN A 179 2.31 -14.55 7.66
N ASN A 180 1.38 -13.99 8.44
CA ASN A 180 0.06 -14.59 8.66
C ASN A 180 -0.78 -14.64 7.36
N GLN A 181 -0.71 -13.61 6.51
CA GLN A 181 -1.44 -13.60 5.23
C GLN A 181 -0.87 -14.65 4.26
N VAL A 182 0.46 -14.78 4.18
CA VAL A 182 1.10 -15.86 3.39
C VAL A 182 0.70 -17.23 3.92
N ALA A 183 0.73 -17.46 5.23
CA ALA A 183 0.31 -18.73 5.82
C ALA A 183 -1.18 -19.05 5.53
N ALA A 184 -2.07 -18.05 5.56
CA ALA A 184 -3.47 -18.22 5.19
C ALA A 184 -3.64 -18.57 3.71
N ALA A 185 -2.92 -17.88 2.81
CA ALA A 185 -2.93 -18.16 1.38
C ALA A 185 -2.37 -19.56 1.05
N LEU A 186 -1.28 -19.99 1.69
CA LEU A 186 -0.72 -21.34 1.50
C LEU A 186 -1.67 -22.46 1.94
N LYS A 187 -2.55 -22.18 2.93
CA LYS A 187 -3.62 -23.10 3.31
C LYS A 187 -4.77 -23.10 2.30
N LYS A 188 -5.15 -21.93 1.79
CA LYS A 188 -6.27 -21.76 0.86
C LYS A 188 -5.94 -22.32 -0.53
N PHE A 189 -4.81 -21.92 -1.09
CA PHE A 189 -4.31 -22.27 -2.43
C PHE A 189 -3.30 -23.43 -2.37
N ALA A 190 -3.58 -24.42 -1.52
CA ALA A 190 -2.64 -25.50 -1.24
C ALA A 190 -2.46 -26.48 -2.41
N HIS A 191 -3.33 -26.43 -3.42
CA HIS A 191 -3.28 -27.30 -4.60
C HIS A 191 -2.36 -26.69 -5.66
N GLU A 192 -2.60 -25.42 -6.00
CA GLU A 192 -1.88 -24.59 -6.95
C GLU A 192 -0.41 -24.43 -6.55
N VAL A 193 -0.15 -24.20 -5.26
CA VAL A 193 1.21 -24.10 -4.72
C VAL A 193 1.96 -25.44 -4.77
N LYS A 194 1.27 -26.57 -4.59
CA LYS A 194 1.88 -27.92 -4.71
C LYS A 194 2.16 -28.32 -6.15
N GLN A 195 1.32 -27.89 -7.09
CA GLN A 195 1.52 -28.11 -8.53
C GLN A 195 2.59 -27.18 -9.11
N GLY A 196 2.86 -26.05 -8.46
CA GLY A 196 3.83 -25.04 -8.91
C GLY A 196 3.21 -23.93 -9.77
N ASP A 197 1.88 -23.95 -9.93
CA ASP A 197 1.12 -22.95 -10.68
C ASP A 197 1.02 -21.61 -9.95
N LEU A 198 1.10 -21.63 -8.60
CA LEU A 198 1.11 -20.42 -7.77
C LEU A 198 2.34 -20.35 -6.86
N THR A 199 3.03 -19.22 -6.88
CA THR A 199 3.98 -18.82 -5.83
C THR A 199 3.34 -17.76 -4.93
N VAL A 200 3.53 -17.89 -3.61
CA VAL A 200 3.06 -16.92 -2.61
C VAL A 200 4.25 -16.22 -1.95
N ILE A 201 4.26 -14.88 -1.99
CA ILE A 201 5.33 -14.04 -1.42
C ILE A 201 4.76 -13.09 -0.37
N GLY A 202 5.53 -12.86 0.70
CA GLY A 202 5.31 -11.78 1.65
C GLY A 202 6.44 -10.76 1.57
N ALA A 203 6.10 -9.48 1.41
CA ALA A 203 7.04 -8.38 1.35
C ALA A 203 6.62 -7.17 2.20
N VAL A 204 7.56 -6.27 2.47
CA VAL A 204 7.32 -4.99 3.13
C VAL A 204 7.91 -3.86 2.30
N TYR A 205 7.06 -2.91 1.90
CA TYR A 205 7.48 -1.65 1.28
C TYR A 205 7.93 -0.67 2.36
N ASP A 206 9.25 -0.51 2.48
CA ASP A 206 9.87 0.19 3.59
C ASP A 206 10.22 1.65 3.25
N PHE A 207 9.21 2.52 3.18
CA PHE A 207 9.40 3.95 2.93
C PHE A 207 9.93 4.74 4.15
N ALA A 208 9.99 4.15 5.35
CA ALA A 208 10.57 4.77 6.54
C ALA A 208 11.99 4.29 6.87
N ASN A 209 12.49 3.27 6.17
CA ASN A 209 13.75 2.57 6.46
C ASN A 209 13.74 1.86 7.84
N ASP A 210 12.56 1.39 8.28
CA ASP A 210 12.35 0.63 9.52
C ASP A 210 13.18 -0.67 9.55
N PHE A 211 13.58 -1.19 8.38
CA PHE A 211 14.32 -2.45 8.21
C PHE A 211 15.82 -2.22 7.91
N GLY A 212 16.29 -0.97 7.88
CA GLY A 212 17.71 -0.63 7.68
C GLY A 212 18.28 -1.01 6.31
N GLN A 213 17.44 -1.13 5.26
CA GLN A 213 17.86 -1.53 3.91
C GLN A 213 17.78 -0.40 2.87
N GLY A 214 17.33 0.80 3.27
CA GLY A 214 17.16 1.99 2.46
C GLY A 214 15.68 2.37 2.30
N PHE A 215 15.41 3.67 2.16
CA PHE A 215 14.07 4.19 1.93
C PHE A 215 13.47 3.68 0.62
N GLY A 216 12.19 3.30 0.66
CA GLY A 216 11.41 2.85 -0.49
C GLY A 216 11.75 1.44 -0.98
N LYS A 217 12.49 0.64 -0.21
CA LYS A 217 12.82 -0.74 -0.60
C LYS A 217 11.63 -1.69 -0.42
N LEU A 218 11.35 -2.50 -1.44
CA LEU A 218 10.49 -3.66 -1.31
C LEU A 218 11.29 -4.85 -0.77
N ASN A 219 11.12 -5.15 0.52
CA ASN A 219 11.85 -6.19 1.23
C ASN A 219 11.04 -7.49 1.23
N VAL A 220 11.45 -8.50 0.46
CA VAL A 220 10.87 -9.86 0.57
C VAL A 220 11.27 -10.47 1.92
N ILE A 221 10.28 -10.90 2.69
CA ILE A 221 10.42 -11.47 4.04
C ILE A 221 9.82 -12.87 4.18
N ASN A 222 9.06 -13.32 3.18
CA ASN A 222 8.46 -14.65 3.14
C ASN A 222 8.38 -15.17 1.70
N LEU A 223 8.75 -16.42 1.45
CA LEU A 223 8.61 -17.11 0.17
C LEU A 223 8.05 -18.51 0.41
N ASN A 224 6.79 -18.76 0.01
CA ASN A 224 6.09 -20.03 0.23
C ASN A 224 6.18 -20.56 1.69
N GLY A 225 6.21 -19.66 2.68
CA GLY A 225 6.31 -20.00 4.11
C GLY A 225 7.74 -19.96 4.65
N GLU A 226 8.76 -19.96 3.80
CA GLU A 226 10.15 -19.73 4.21
C GLU A 226 10.33 -18.28 4.65
N THR A 227 10.86 -18.07 5.86
CA THR A 227 11.05 -16.74 6.48
C THR A 227 12.53 -16.42 6.76
N ASP A 228 13.43 -17.40 6.58
CA ASP A 228 14.86 -17.20 6.74
C ASP A 228 15.43 -16.36 5.60
N ARG A 229 15.99 -15.20 5.95
CA ARG A 229 16.50 -14.22 4.98
C ARG A 229 17.63 -14.76 4.11
N ALA A 230 18.46 -15.69 4.60
CA ALA A 230 19.52 -16.29 3.81
C ALA A 230 18.95 -17.30 2.81
N ARG A 231 18.01 -18.16 3.23
CA ARG A 231 17.35 -19.13 2.33
C ARG A 231 16.45 -18.46 1.29
N ILE A 232 15.71 -17.41 1.66
CA ILE A 232 14.98 -16.55 0.69
C ILE A 232 15.94 -15.99 -0.35
N LYS A 233 17.05 -15.35 0.07
CA LYS A 233 18.03 -14.74 -0.84
C LYS A 233 18.72 -15.76 -1.74
N ALA A 234 18.97 -16.98 -1.25
CA ALA A 234 19.60 -18.05 -2.02
C ALA A 234 18.61 -18.81 -2.93
N SER A 235 17.30 -18.60 -2.78
CA SER A 235 16.28 -19.24 -3.62
C SER A 235 16.48 -18.86 -5.09
N LYS A 236 16.27 -19.80 -6.03
CA LYS A 236 16.42 -19.55 -7.47
C LYS A 236 15.55 -18.38 -7.97
N LEU A 237 14.39 -18.16 -7.32
CA LEU A 237 13.45 -17.11 -7.65
C LEU A 237 13.98 -15.70 -7.32
N ILE A 238 14.77 -15.55 -6.25
CA ILE A 238 15.31 -14.26 -5.80
C ILE A 238 16.78 -14.09 -6.22
N ALA A 239 17.61 -15.12 -6.07
CA ALA A 239 19.02 -15.12 -6.51
C ALA A 239 19.16 -15.01 -8.03
N GLY A 240 18.26 -15.66 -8.78
CA GLY A 240 18.22 -15.68 -10.24
C GLY A 240 17.44 -14.50 -10.86
N ALA A 241 16.92 -13.58 -10.03
CA ALA A 241 16.21 -12.39 -10.47
C ALA A 241 17.18 -11.31 -10.99
N ALA A 242 17.86 -11.62 -12.11
CA ALA A 242 18.27 -10.58 -13.03
C ALA A 242 17.03 -9.77 -13.42
N VAL A 243 17.18 -8.47 -13.65
CA VAL A 243 16.12 -7.63 -14.23
C VAL A 243 15.89 -8.10 -15.66
N ARG A 244 14.99 -9.08 -15.82
CA ARG A 244 14.49 -9.50 -17.11
C ARG A 244 13.42 -8.50 -17.50
N GLU A 245 13.56 -7.90 -18.69
CA GLU A 245 12.44 -7.21 -19.30
C GLU A 245 11.28 -8.18 -19.40
N ASN A 246 10.11 -7.81 -18.86
CA ASN A 246 8.91 -8.60 -19.02
C ASN A 246 8.55 -8.59 -20.52
N PRO A 247 8.58 -9.73 -21.23
CA PRO A 247 8.27 -9.74 -22.66
C PRO A 247 6.80 -9.39 -22.96
N ALA A 248 5.92 -9.35 -21.96
CA ALA A 248 4.60 -8.75 -22.06
C ALA A 248 4.63 -7.21 -21.88
N ALA A 249 5.40 -6.68 -20.93
CA ALA A 249 5.64 -5.23 -20.84
C ALA A 249 6.30 -4.68 -22.12
N GLY A 250 7.17 -5.47 -22.77
CA GLY A 250 7.72 -5.17 -24.09
C GLY A 250 6.72 -5.27 -25.26
N LYS A 251 5.53 -5.86 -25.06
CA LYS A 251 4.39 -5.76 -26.00
C LYS A 251 3.46 -4.58 -25.69
N HIS A 252 3.71 -3.89 -24.58
CA HIS A 252 3.11 -2.59 -24.23
C HIS A 252 4.10 -1.43 -24.46
N SER A 253 5.40 -1.70 -24.71
CA SER A 253 6.29 -0.72 -25.31
C SER A 253 5.98 -0.57 -26.80
N ILE A 254 5.76 0.66 -27.24
CA ILE A 254 5.29 0.96 -28.59
C ILE A 254 6.47 0.87 -29.56
N THR A 255 6.71 -0.33 -30.10
CA THR A 255 7.47 -0.50 -31.35
C THR A 255 6.65 -1.32 -32.35
N SER A 256 6.71 -0.91 -33.62
CA SER A 256 5.82 -1.41 -34.68
C SER A 256 6.24 -2.79 -35.17
N GLY A 257 5.66 -3.86 -34.62
CA GLY A 257 5.84 -5.23 -35.07
C GLY A 257 4.64 -6.11 -34.70
N GLY A 258 3.87 -6.56 -35.71
CA GLY A 258 2.68 -7.37 -35.49
C GLY A 258 3.01 -8.85 -35.32
N GLU A 259 2.49 -9.47 -34.25
CA GLU A 259 2.43 -10.92 -34.12
C GLU A 259 1.12 -11.31 -33.42
N ALA A 260 0.43 -12.34 -33.92
CA ALA A 260 -0.92 -12.69 -33.49
C ALA A 260 -0.96 -13.28 -32.06
N PRO A 261 -2.05 -13.07 -31.29
CA PRO A 261 -2.20 -13.64 -29.96
C PRO A 261 -2.31 -15.17 -30.02
N ARG A 262 -1.64 -15.87 -29.09
CA ARG A 262 -1.85 -17.31 -28.89
C ARG A 262 -3.25 -17.53 -28.34
N GLN A 263 -3.97 -18.51 -28.89
CA GLN A 263 -5.28 -18.89 -28.37
C GLN A 263 -5.17 -19.49 -26.96
N PRO A 264 -6.14 -19.22 -26.05
CA PRO A 264 -6.20 -19.90 -24.77
C PRO A 264 -6.41 -21.41 -24.98
N ARG A 265 -5.76 -22.24 -24.14
CA ARG A 265 -6.06 -23.67 -24.10
C ARG A 265 -7.51 -23.87 -23.67
N ALA A 266 -8.20 -24.79 -24.33
CA ALA A 266 -9.57 -25.14 -23.98
C ALA A 266 -9.66 -25.60 -22.51
N VAL A 267 -10.54 -24.97 -21.75
CA VAL A 267 -10.87 -25.38 -20.38
C VAL A 267 -11.84 -26.55 -20.50
N ASN A 268 -11.48 -27.73 -19.97
CA ASN A 268 -12.44 -28.82 -19.86
C ASN A 268 -13.50 -28.42 -18.83
N ALA A 269 -14.73 -28.25 -19.30
CA ALA A 269 -15.87 -27.89 -18.47
C ALA A 269 -16.39 -29.11 -17.70
N ASP A 270 -15.75 -29.42 -16.57
CA ASP A 270 -16.25 -30.39 -15.59
C ASP A 270 -15.82 -29.99 -14.17
N SER A 271 -16.64 -29.19 -13.48
CA SER A 271 -16.99 -29.41 -12.06
C SER A 271 -17.91 -28.32 -11.48
N ALA A 272 -18.93 -28.81 -10.75
CA ALA A 272 -19.63 -28.17 -9.64
C ALA A 272 -20.24 -26.76 -9.83
N ALA A 273 -21.55 -26.73 -10.08
CA ALA A 273 -22.38 -25.56 -9.79
C ALA A 273 -22.39 -25.26 -8.28
N TYR A 274 -21.94 -24.07 -7.90
CA TYR A 274 -22.17 -23.51 -6.56
C TYR A 274 -23.44 -22.65 -6.57
N SER A 275 -24.53 -23.22 -6.06
CA SER A 275 -25.70 -22.43 -5.62
C SER A 275 -25.49 -22.02 -4.16
N TYR A 276 -25.57 -20.72 -3.88
CA TYR A 276 -25.73 -20.19 -2.52
C TYR A 276 -27.14 -19.58 -2.37
N PRO A 277 -27.75 -19.67 -1.17
CA PRO A 277 -29.05 -19.08 -0.86
C PRO A 277 -28.99 -17.55 -0.67
#